data_AF-A0A960ZAC4-F1
#
_entry.id   AF-A0A960ZAC4-F1
#
_cell.length_a   1.000
_cell.length_b   1.000
_cell.length_c   1.000
_cell.angle_alpha   90.00
_cell.angle_beta   90.00
_cell.angle_gamma   90.00
#
_symmetry.space_group_name_H-M   'P 1'
#
loop_
_entity.id
_entity.type
_entity.pdbx_description
1 polymer ?
#
loop_
_entity_poly.entity_id
_entity_poly.type
_entity_poly.pdbx_seq_one_letter_code
_entity_poly.pdbx_strand_id
1 'polypeptide(L)'
;MKNFKILTFLLLIPLYSQNSDPLLSGEWQKEIFKEEAIFYNKLIENNRPQNISFKKDYDGRVYKEKWNGEKQFSINPTYKEVFPKSSQVELHFLEAKELAENGHYIEAIRLLKGIRLCYKLEKNHKGLDFVQGEEAATKLLNEISNKYSHKQETVEGLTEPYGCFSTPESLVVESILNRYRFEVPVEFSYNFPNMFYNSLEKNSGFHSKVNTFRIDVEDKPKFEDEYQNTKFEYENQIFWDHKETIRLVIATTNHFSKLPLNKNNYYKIWDVKRGLSKSIKRNTFFYREDTQDNSVMMSHYYQTNKNGNFHGYTSKEFYHYNHKNGLAIFLIYPDNYSEQAETYWKKIILSIKIKDF
;
A
#
# COMPACT_ATOMS: atom_id res chain seq x y z
N MET A 1 58.11 -5.83 -30.11
CA MET A 1 58.05 -7.01 -29.20
C MET A 1 58.17 -6.47 -27.77
N LYS A 2 57.10 -5.95 -27.15
CA LYS A 2 56.01 -6.63 -26.43
C LYS A 2 56.51 -7.68 -25.44
N ASN A 3 56.63 -7.27 -24.18
CA ASN A 3 56.47 -8.07 -22.97
C ASN A 3 56.09 -7.12 -21.83
N PHE A 4 54.79 -6.92 -21.61
CA PHE A 4 54.29 -6.37 -20.35
C PHE A 4 53.32 -7.38 -19.76
N LYS A 5 53.69 -7.89 -18.59
CA LYS A 5 52.99 -8.94 -17.86
C LYS A 5 51.61 -8.43 -17.42
N ILE A 6 50.64 -9.30 -17.66
CA ILE A 6 49.26 -9.24 -17.18
C ILE A 6 49.29 -9.18 -15.64
N LEU A 7 48.72 -8.13 -15.04
CA LEU A 7 48.35 -8.12 -13.64
C LEU A 7 46.83 -8.24 -13.56
N THR A 8 46.37 -9.47 -13.37
CA THR A 8 44.99 -9.82 -13.10
C THR A 8 44.61 -9.28 -11.72
N PHE A 9 43.87 -8.18 -11.66
CA PHE A 9 43.29 -7.70 -10.40
C PHE A 9 42.04 -8.55 -10.11
N LEU A 10 42.22 -9.58 -9.29
CA LEU A 10 41.15 -10.34 -8.66
C LEU A 10 40.32 -9.39 -7.79
N LEU A 11 39.08 -9.13 -8.22
CA LEU A 11 38.00 -8.59 -7.40
C LEU A 11 37.69 -9.59 -6.27
N LEU A 12 38.39 -9.45 -5.15
CA LEU A 12 37.99 -10.02 -3.87
C LEU A 12 36.92 -9.12 -3.26
N ILE A 13 35.66 -9.46 -3.51
CA ILE A 13 34.54 -9.04 -2.68
C ILE A 13 34.66 -9.86 -1.39
N PRO A 14 34.88 -9.27 -0.21
CA PRO A 14 34.73 -10.05 1.00
C PRO A 14 33.22 -10.19 1.27
N LEU A 15 32.75 -11.43 1.18
CA LEU A 15 31.54 -11.89 1.84
C LEU A 15 31.72 -11.70 3.36
N TYR A 16 31.35 -10.53 3.90
CA TYR A 16 31.14 -10.35 5.34
C TYR A 16 29.65 -10.52 5.65
N SER A 17 29.22 -11.78 5.63
CA SER A 17 28.12 -12.26 6.45
C SER A 17 28.75 -13.27 7.40
N GLN A 18 29.09 -12.84 8.62
CA GLN A 18 29.35 -13.72 9.74
C GLN A 18 29.28 -12.91 11.02
N ASN A 19 28.26 -13.23 11.83
CA ASN A 19 28.15 -13.04 13.28
C ASN A 19 29.28 -12.19 13.89
N SER A 20 29.06 -10.89 14.01
CA SER A 20 29.91 -10.03 14.83
C SER A 20 29.77 -10.47 16.29
N ASP A 21 30.85 -11.00 16.85
CA ASP A 21 31.00 -11.28 18.27
C ASP A 21 30.67 -10.01 19.09
N PRO A 22 29.74 -10.03 20.06
CA PRO A 22 29.34 -8.85 20.84
C PRO A 22 30.48 -8.19 21.62
N LEU A 23 31.61 -8.87 21.79
CA LEU A 23 32.83 -8.35 22.41
C LEU A 23 33.76 -7.62 21.43
N LEU A 24 33.55 -7.74 20.12
CA LEU A 24 34.30 -7.04 19.06
C LEU A 24 33.59 -5.77 18.55
N SER A 25 32.31 -5.57 18.88
CA SER A 25 31.55 -4.35 18.59
C SER A 25 31.82 -3.24 19.61
N GLY A 26 33.07 -2.76 19.67
CA GLY A 26 33.43 -1.63 20.52
C GLY A 26 32.90 -0.30 19.97
N GLU A 27 32.85 0.73 20.83
CA GLU A 27 32.43 2.09 20.45
C GLU A 27 33.21 2.65 19.25
N TRP A 28 34.45 2.21 19.07
CA TRP A 28 35.31 2.53 17.93
C TRP A 28 34.69 2.17 16.56
N GLN A 29 33.85 1.12 16.46
CA GLN A 29 33.15 0.81 15.21
C GLN A 29 32.07 1.84 14.89
N LYS A 30 31.35 2.34 15.90
CA LYS A 30 30.35 3.40 15.70
C LYS A 30 31.02 4.71 15.30
N GLU A 31 32.22 4.98 15.81
CA GLU A 31 33.04 6.12 15.38
C GLU A 31 33.52 5.94 13.94
N ILE A 32 34.01 4.76 13.55
CA ILE A 32 34.40 4.47 12.16
C ILE A 32 33.21 4.62 11.21
N PHE A 33 32.03 4.09 11.53
CA PHE A 33 30.85 4.27 10.68
C PHE A 33 30.38 5.73 10.59
N LYS A 34 30.54 6.51 11.68
CA LYS A 34 30.28 7.96 11.64
C LYS A 34 31.31 8.68 10.78
N GLU A 35 32.58 8.33 10.88
CA GLU A 35 33.66 8.92 10.09
C GLU A 35 33.54 8.54 8.60
N GLU A 36 33.19 7.30 8.29
CA GLU A 36 32.85 6.86 6.93
C GLU A 36 31.63 7.59 6.40
N ALA A 37 30.57 7.78 7.19
CA ALA A 37 29.41 8.56 6.78
C ALA A 37 29.78 10.04 6.54
N ILE A 38 30.60 10.65 7.40
CA ILE A 38 31.11 12.02 7.22
C ILE A 38 31.99 12.12 5.97
N PHE A 39 32.85 11.13 5.74
CA PHE A 39 33.75 11.08 4.58
C PHE A 39 32.97 10.84 3.28
N TYR A 40 31.99 9.94 3.29
CA TYR A 40 31.08 9.68 2.17
C TYR A 40 30.24 10.92 1.85
N ASN A 41 29.71 11.60 2.88
CA ASN A 41 29.02 12.87 2.72
C ASN A 41 29.96 13.96 2.16
N LYS A 42 31.20 14.07 2.65
CA LYS A 42 32.22 14.99 2.10
C LYS A 42 32.60 14.66 0.66
N LEU A 43 32.69 13.38 0.29
CA LEU A 43 32.94 12.95 -1.09
C LEU A 43 31.77 13.29 -2.00
N ILE A 44 30.53 13.10 -1.54
CA ILE A 44 29.32 13.54 -2.25
C ILE A 44 29.32 15.06 -2.41
N GLU A 45 29.70 15.81 -1.37
CA GLU A 45 29.78 17.27 -1.40
C GLU A 45 30.87 17.81 -2.33
N ASN A 46 32.06 17.21 -2.30
CA ASN A 46 33.19 17.61 -3.13
C ASN A 46 33.06 17.17 -4.60
N ASN A 47 32.32 16.08 -4.88
CA ASN A 47 32.01 15.64 -6.25
C ASN A 47 30.63 16.13 -6.73
N ARG A 48 30.01 17.13 -6.09
CA ARG A 48 28.80 17.77 -6.64
C ARG A 48 29.15 18.40 -7.99
N PRO A 49 28.53 17.99 -9.10
CA PRO A 49 28.55 18.81 -10.29
C PRO A 49 27.94 20.16 -9.87
N GLN A 50 28.61 21.28 -10.13
CA GLN A 50 28.23 22.63 -9.68
C GLN A 50 26.81 23.07 -10.09
N ASN A 51 26.07 22.21 -10.80
CA ASN A 51 24.80 22.48 -11.47
C ASN A 51 23.67 21.51 -11.07
N ILE A 52 23.79 20.77 -9.96
CA ILE A 52 22.74 19.84 -9.47
C ILE A 52 22.37 20.17 -8.03
N SER A 53 21.09 20.45 -7.80
CA SER A 53 20.50 20.63 -6.47
C SER A 53 19.70 19.40 -6.04
N PHE A 54 19.79 19.01 -4.78
CA PHE A 54 18.97 17.95 -4.20
C PHE A 54 17.78 18.59 -3.48
N LYS A 55 16.57 18.20 -3.84
CA LYS A 55 15.32 18.70 -3.26
C LYS A 55 14.50 17.55 -2.69
N LYS A 56 13.53 17.89 -1.85
CA LYS A 56 12.57 16.94 -1.27
C LYS A 56 11.17 17.20 -1.81
N ASP A 57 10.41 16.14 -2.05
CA ASP A 57 8.99 16.23 -2.35
C ASP A 57 8.14 16.44 -1.08
N TYR A 58 6.81 16.47 -1.20
CA TYR A 58 5.93 16.67 -0.04
C TYR A 58 6.00 15.49 0.96
N ASP A 59 6.49 14.34 0.53
CA ASP A 59 6.64 13.13 1.35
C ASP A 59 8.07 12.96 1.88
N GLY A 60 8.92 13.98 1.70
CA GLY A 60 10.29 14.02 2.19
C GLY A 60 11.31 13.24 1.35
N ARG A 61 10.89 12.73 0.18
CA ARG A 61 11.71 11.88 -0.71
C ARG A 61 12.56 12.74 -1.63
N VAL A 62 13.77 12.26 -1.92
CA VAL A 62 14.82 13.08 -2.55
C VAL A 62 14.76 12.96 -4.07
N TYR A 63 14.81 14.11 -4.75
CA TYR A 63 15.02 14.20 -6.20
C TYR A 63 16.12 15.20 -6.54
N LYS A 64 16.74 15.03 -7.70
CA LYS A 64 17.78 15.90 -8.25
C LYS A 64 17.13 16.87 -9.22
N GLU A 65 17.51 18.14 -9.15
CA GLU A 65 17.13 19.15 -10.14
C GLU A 65 18.40 19.78 -10.70
N LYS A 66 18.57 19.67 -12.02
CA LYS A 66 19.66 20.27 -12.77
C LYS A 66 19.38 21.76 -12.98
N TRP A 67 20.43 22.52 -13.23
CA TRP A 67 20.38 23.97 -13.54
C TRP A 67 19.44 24.35 -14.71
N ASN A 68 19.21 23.45 -15.67
CA ASN A 68 18.29 23.63 -16.78
C ASN A 68 16.82 23.35 -16.42
N GLY A 69 16.51 23.08 -15.14
CA GLY A 69 15.18 22.72 -14.66
C GLY A 69 14.82 21.24 -14.85
N GLU A 70 15.69 20.41 -15.44
CA GLU A 70 15.45 18.98 -15.60
C GLU A 70 15.49 18.29 -14.23
N LYS A 71 14.42 17.56 -13.91
CA LYS A 71 14.28 16.81 -12.66
C LYS A 71 14.59 15.33 -12.91
N GLN A 72 15.23 14.70 -11.94
CA GLN A 72 15.51 13.27 -11.92
C GLN A 72 15.20 12.72 -10.53
N PHE A 73 14.37 11.68 -10.47
CA PHE A 73 14.05 11.03 -9.20
C PHE A 73 15.21 10.13 -8.76
N SER A 74 15.40 9.96 -7.45
CA SER A 74 16.45 9.09 -6.92
C SER A 74 15.82 8.09 -5.97
N ILE A 75 15.92 6.80 -6.31
CA ILE A 75 15.55 5.73 -5.38
C ILE A 75 16.70 5.57 -4.38
N ASN A 76 16.40 5.78 -3.10
CA ASN A 76 17.36 5.58 -2.01
C ASN A 76 16.97 4.33 -1.19
N PRO A 77 17.87 3.80 -0.34
CA PRO A 77 17.56 2.63 0.50
C PRO A 77 16.36 2.84 1.43
N THR A 78 16.04 4.10 1.77
CA THR A 78 14.89 4.48 2.59
C THR A 78 13.65 4.80 1.75
N TYR A 79 13.59 4.32 0.50
CA TYR A 79 12.48 4.61 -0.39
C TYR A 79 11.17 4.05 0.20
N LYS A 80 10.17 4.92 0.24
CA LYS A 80 8.82 4.55 0.64
C LYS A 80 7.86 4.84 -0.51
N GLU A 81 7.09 3.83 -0.87
CA GLU A 81 6.04 3.96 -1.86
C GLU A 81 4.88 4.82 -1.30
N VAL A 82 4.32 5.68 -2.16
CA VAL A 82 3.19 6.56 -1.84
C VAL A 82 2.19 6.58 -3.00
N PHE A 83 0.94 6.92 -2.70
CA PHE A 83 -0.01 7.25 -3.77
C PHE A 83 0.35 8.59 -4.39
N PRO A 84 0.17 8.77 -5.71
CA PRO A 84 0.48 10.02 -6.38
C PRO A 84 -0.44 11.14 -5.92
N LYS A 85 0.13 12.34 -5.80
CA LYS A 85 -0.59 13.60 -5.56
C LYS A 85 -0.82 14.31 -6.89
N SER A 86 -2.03 14.84 -7.10
CA SER A 86 -2.36 15.54 -8.34
C SER A 86 -1.51 16.81 -8.56
N SER A 87 -0.97 17.40 -7.48
CA SER A 87 -0.05 18.54 -7.52
C SER A 87 1.39 18.19 -7.92
N GLN A 88 1.78 16.91 -7.93
CA GLN A 88 3.16 16.45 -8.19
C GLN A 88 3.24 15.35 -9.26
N VAL A 89 2.26 15.28 -10.17
CA VAL A 89 2.15 14.19 -11.16
C VAL A 89 3.40 14.04 -12.03
N GLU A 90 4.02 15.14 -12.47
CA GLU A 90 5.27 15.09 -13.25
C GLU A 90 6.41 14.44 -12.47
N LEU A 91 6.53 14.72 -11.18
CA LEU A 91 7.56 14.13 -10.33
C LEU A 91 7.30 12.65 -10.11
N HIS A 92 6.03 12.26 -9.88
CA HIS A 92 5.64 10.86 -9.78
C HIS A 92 5.84 10.09 -11.09
N PHE A 93 5.73 10.75 -12.25
CA PHE A 93 6.06 10.10 -13.52
C PHE A 93 7.56 9.80 -13.64
N LEU A 94 8.42 10.73 -13.23
CA LEU A 94 9.87 10.50 -13.17
C LEU A 94 10.23 9.39 -12.16
N GLU A 95 9.54 9.37 -11.01
CA GLU A 95 9.64 8.29 -10.02
C GLU A 95 9.28 6.92 -10.64
N ALA A 96 8.16 6.83 -11.34
CA ALA A 96 7.73 5.59 -12.00
C ALA A 96 8.74 5.11 -13.05
N LYS A 97 9.34 6.03 -13.80
CA LYS A 97 10.38 5.72 -14.78
C LYS A 97 11.63 5.15 -14.10
N GLU A 98 12.10 5.80 -13.05
CA GLU A 98 13.26 5.35 -12.27
C GLU A 98 13.00 3.97 -11.63
N LEU A 99 11.79 3.74 -11.10
CA LEU A 99 11.39 2.44 -10.55
C LEU A 99 11.42 1.35 -11.62
N ALA A 100 10.89 1.62 -12.80
CA ALA A 100 10.87 0.67 -13.91
C ALA A 100 12.29 0.31 -14.40
N GLU A 101 13.18 1.30 -14.49
CA GLU A 101 14.58 1.13 -14.91
C GLU A 101 15.39 0.32 -13.89
N ASN A 102 15.11 0.48 -12.59
CA ASN A 102 15.78 -0.26 -11.50
C ASN A 102 15.11 -1.61 -11.17
N GLY A 103 14.12 -2.07 -11.96
CA GLY A 103 13.50 -3.39 -11.79
C GLY A 103 12.34 -3.45 -10.78
N HIS A 104 11.91 -2.32 -10.21
CA HIS A 104 10.72 -2.18 -9.35
C HIS A 104 9.44 -1.99 -10.17
N TYR A 105 9.13 -2.98 -11.01
CA TYR A 105 8.06 -2.86 -12.01
C TYR A 105 6.65 -2.90 -11.41
N ILE A 106 6.43 -3.51 -10.25
CA ILE A 106 5.10 -3.56 -9.60
C ILE A 106 4.74 -2.18 -9.06
N GLU A 107 5.66 -1.56 -8.34
CA GLU A 107 5.58 -0.22 -7.78
C GLU A 107 5.41 0.80 -8.92
N ALA A 108 6.20 0.69 -9.99
CA ALA A 108 6.06 1.53 -11.18
C ALA A 108 4.67 1.43 -11.82
N ILE A 109 4.16 0.21 -12.04
CA ILE A 109 2.81 0.00 -12.62
C ILE A 109 1.74 0.59 -11.72
N ARG A 110 1.82 0.37 -10.39
CA ARG A 110 0.85 0.89 -9.44
C ARG A 110 0.84 2.42 -9.43
N LEU A 111 2.03 3.04 -9.42
CA LEU A 111 2.18 4.49 -9.48
C LEU A 111 1.63 5.05 -10.80
N LEU A 112 1.91 4.43 -11.95
CA LEU A 112 1.38 4.85 -13.26
C LEU A 112 -0.14 4.74 -13.33
N LYS A 113 -0.74 3.69 -12.76
CA LYS A 113 -2.21 3.58 -12.63
C LYS A 113 -2.78 4.73 -11.80
N GLY A 114 -2.14 5.06 -10.67
CA GLY A 114 -2.51 6.21 -9.85
C GLY A 114 -2.36 7.55 -10.56
N ILE A 115 -1.28 7.75 -11.32
CA ILE A 115 -1.05 8.96 -12.14
C ILE A 115 -2.17 9.16 -13.15
N ARG A 116 -2.55 8.09 -13.87
CA ARG A 116 -3.68 8.13 -14.81
C ARG A 116 -4.99 8.46 -14.10
N LEU A 117 -5.19 7.96 -12.89
CA LEU A 117 -6.33 8.35 -12.07
C LEU A 117 -6.30 9.85 -11.71
N CYS A 118 -5.14 10.39 -11.35
CA CYS A 118 -4.99 11.82 -11.09
C CYS A 118 -5.36 12.67 -12.30
N TYR A 119 -4.85 12.35 -13.51
CA TYR A 119 -5.23 13.07 -14.73
C TYR A 119 -6.73 13.00 -15.00
N LYS A 120 -7.32 11.80 -14.86
CA LYS A 120 -8.77 11.62 -15.00
C LYS A 120 -9.57 12.46 -13.99
N LEU A 121 -9.12 12.57 -12.75
CA LEU A 121 -9.79 13.37 -11.72
C LEU A 121 -9.63 14.87 -11.99
N GLU A 122 -8.42 15.34 -12.28
CA GLU A 122 -8.14 16.75 -12.62
C GLU A 122 -8.94 17.21 -13.85
N LYS A 123 -9.06 16.36 -14.88
CA LYS A 123 -9.90 16.62 -16.05
C LYS A 123 -11.38 16.79 -15.67
N ASN A 124 -11.90 15.93 -14.81
CA ASN A 124 -13.30 15.99 -14.38
C ASN A 124 -13.57 17.17 -13.42
N HIS A 125 -12.61 17.53 -12.57
CA HIS A 125 -12.79 18.57 -11.55
C HIS A 125 -12.48 19.98 -12.05
N LYS A 126 -11.42 20.15 -12.86
CA LYS A 126 -10.93 21.47 -13.29
C LYS A 126 -11.07 21.72 -14.79
N GLY A 127 -11.52 20.74 -15.56
CA GLY A 127 -11.58 20.85 -17.03
C GLY A 127 -10.21 20.98 -17.69
N LEU A 128 -9.13 20.69 -16.97
CA LEU A 128 -7.76 20.78 -17.47
C LEU A 128 -7.43 19.51 -18.27
N ASP A 129 -7.05 19.68 -19.54
CA ASP A 129 -6.65 18.55 -20.40
C ASP A 129 -5.12 18.45 -20.45
N PHE A 130 -4.57 17.49 -19.71
CA PHE A 130 -3.13 17.23 -19.66
C PHE A 130 -2.74 16.06 -20.59
N VAL A 131 -3.12 16.20 -21.86
CA VAL A 131 -3.04 15.13 -22.87
C VAL A 131 -1.64 14.51 -22.96
N GLN A 132 -0.60 15.34 -23.05
CA GLN A 132 0.78 14.86 -23.22
C GLN A 132 1.27 14.01 -22.04
N GLY A 133 0.95 14.42 -20.81
CA GLY A 133 1.36 13.70 -19.60
C GLY A 133 0.60 12.39 -19.42
N GLU A 134 -0.71 12.40 -19.69
CA GLU A 134 -1.55 11.19 -19.65
C GLU A 134 -1.12 10.17 -20.71
N GLU A 135 -0.82 10.63 -21.94
CA GLU A 135 -0.32 9.80 -23.02
C GLU A 135 1.03 9.19 -22.68
N ALA A 136 1.97 9.97 -22.13
CA ALA A 136 3.28 9.49 -21.71
C ALA A 136 3.17 8.42 -20.61
N ALA A 137 2.34 8.66 -19.58
CA ALA A 137 2.08 7.69 -18.52
C ALA A 137 1.44 6.40 -19.06
N THR A 138 0.48 6.53 -19.98
CA THR A 138 -0.20 5.39 -20.62
C THR A 138 0.76 4.59 -21.49
N LYS A 139 1.62 5.25 -22.26
CA LYS A 139 2.63 4.60 -23.09
C LYS A 139 3.60 3.78 -22.23
N LEU A 140 4.17 4.38 -21.18
CA LEU A 140 5.09 3.69 -20.28
C LEU A 140 4.40 2.52 -19.54
N LEU A 141 3.17 2.72 -19.08
CA LEU A 141 2.38 1.66 -18.44
C LEU A 141 2.18 0.46 -19.39
N ASN A 142 1.85 0.72 -20.65
CA ASN A 142 1.65 -0.32 -21.65
C ASN A 142 2.97 -1.03 -21.98
N GLU A 143 4.08 -0.30 -22.12
CA GLU A 143 5.41 -0.87 -22.35
C GLU A 143 5.80 -1.86 -21.24
N ILE A 144 5.67 -1.44 -19.97
CA ILE A 144 5.98 -2.29 -18.82
C ILE A 144 4.98 -3.45 -18.73
N SER A 145 3.68 -3.20 -18.90
CA SER A 145 2.65 -4.25 -18.82
C SER A 145 2.82 -5.32 -19.90
N ASN A 146 3.18 -4.93 -21.13
CA ASN A 146 3.45 -5.87 -22.21
C ASN A 146 4.69 -6.72 -21.93
N LYS A 147 5.77 -6.11 -21.41
CA LYS A 147 6.99 -6.82 -20.99
C LYS A 147 6.70 -7.89 -19.93
N TYR A 148 5.76 -7.62 -19.02
CA TYR A 148 5.38 -8.54 -17.94
C TYR A 148 4.02 -9.21 -18.14
N SER A 149 3.53 -9.29 -19.38
CA SER A 149 2.24 -9.91 -19.73
C SER A 149 2.13 -11.38 -19.29
N HIS A 150 3.23 -12.12 -19.36
CA HIS A 150 3.33 -13.49 -18.83
C HIS A 150 3.08 -13.62 -17.32
N LYS A 151 3.08 -12.50 -16.57
CA LYS A 151 2.77 -12.41 -15.13
C LYS A 151 1.54 -11.55 -14.85
N GLN A 152 0.65 -11.36 -15.83
CA GLN A 152 -0.49 -10.45 -15.73
C GLN A 152 -1.30 -10.62 -14.44
N GLU A 153 -1.62 -11.86 -14.06
CA GLU A 153 -2.40 -12.11 -12.85
C GLU A 153 -1.68 -11.67 -11.56
N THR A 154 -0.35 -11.84 -11.50
CA THR A 154 0.46 -11.37 -10.36
C THR A 154 0.52 -9.85 -10.34
N VAL A 155 0.70 -9.22 -11.50
CA VAL A 155 0.72 -7.77 -11.66
C VAL A 155 -0.63 -7.18 -11.21
N GLU A 156 -1.74 -7.70 -11.70
CA GLU A 156 -3.09 -7.29 -11.30
C GLU A 156 -3.34 -7.53 -9.80
N GLY A 157 -2.90 -8.69 -9.30
CA GLY A 157 -2.95 -9.07 -7.89
C GLY A 157 -2.19 -8.13 -6.96
N LEU A 158 -1.14 -7.44 -7.42
CA LEU A 158 -0.36 -6.51 -6.60
C LEU A 158 -0.67 -5.04 -6.89
N THR A 159 -1.16 -4.68 -8.07
CA THR A 159 -1.29 -3.27 -8.48
C THR A 159 -2.70 -2.69 -8.31
N GLU A 160 -3.64 -3.51 -7.84
CA GLU A 160 -5.00 -3.08 -7.49
C GLU A 160 -5.19 -3.04 -5.95
N PRO A 161 -6.14 -2.27 -5.42
CA PRO A 161 -6.59 -1.03 -6.04
C PRO A 161 -5.42 -0.03 -6.15
N TYR A 162 -5.61 0.98 -6.97
CA TYR A 162 -4.70 2.12 -7.06
C TYR A 162 -5.44 3.39 -6.61
N GLY A 163 -4.70 4.45 -6.30
CA GLY A 163 -5.27 5.66 -5.73
C GLY A 163 -4.59 6.94 -6.20
N CYS A 164 -5.25 8.07 -5.95
CA CYS A 164 -4.72 9.40 -6.19
C CYS A 164 -5.24 10.37 -5.12
N PHE A 165 -4.34 11.20 -4.57
CA PHE A 165 -4.73 12.36 -3.79
C PHE A 165 -5.13 13.49 -4.73
N SER A 166 -6.43 13.55 -5.05
CA SER A 166 -7.00 14.64 -5.87
C SER A 166 -7.33 15.87 -5.05
N THR A 167 -7.55 15.71 -3.74
CA THR A 167 -7.71 16.82 -2.79
C THR A 167 -6.74 16.61 -1.63
N PRO A 168 -6.40 17.66 -0.86
CA PRO A 168 -5.59 17.51 0.35
C PRO A 168 -6.24 16.66 1.43
N GLU A 169 -7.57 16.49 1.38
CA GLU A 169 -8.36 15.86 2.45
C GLU A 169 -8.74 14.41 2.16
N SER A 170 -8.74 13.98 0.89
CA SER A 170 -9.19 12.64 0.50
C SER A 170 -8.31 11.97 -0.55
N LEU A 171 -8.08 10.68 -0.33
CA LEU A 171 -7.50 9.74 -1.28
C LEU A 171 -8.63 9.08 -2.07
N VAL A 172 -8.68 9.30 -3.38
CA VAL A 172 -9.61 8.55 -4.25
C VAL A 172 -8.98 7.21 -4.58
N VAL A 173 -9.65 6.11 -4.23
CA VAL A 173 -9.23 4.74 -4.50
C VAL A 173 -10.13 4.14 -5.57
N GLU A 174 -9.55 3.49 -6.58
CA GLU A 174 -10.27 2.85 -7.68
C GLU A 174 -9.74 1.43 -7.93
N SER A 175 -10.66 0.52 -8.27
CA SER A 175 -10.31 -0.76 -8.89
C SER A 175 -11.06 -0.93 -10.21
N ILE A 176 -10.30 -1.17 -11.28
CA ILE A 176 -10.89 -1.45 -12.60
C ILE A 176 -11.48 -2.85 -12.61
N LEU A 177 -10.75 -3.82 -12.05
CA LEU A 177 -11.14 -5.23 -12.06
C LEU A 177 -12.45 -5.45 -11.30
N ASN A 178 -12.58 -4.80 -10.14
CA ASN A 178 -13.74 -4.94 -9.27
C ASN A 178 -14.77 -3.80 -9.41
N ARG A 179 -14.54 -2.88 -10.38
CA ARG A 179 -15.45 -1.79 -10.78
C ARG A 179 -15.99 -0.92 -9.64
N TYR A 180 -15.17 -0.63 -8.64
CA TYR A 180 -15.53 0.28 -7.56
C TYR A 180 -14.60 1.49 -7.51
N ARG A 181 -15.13 2.57 -6.94
CA ARG A 181 -14.39 3.77 -6.57
C ARG A 181 -14.99 4.35 -5.30
N PHE A 182 -14.17 4.86 -4.39
CA PHE A 182 -14.60 5.64 -3.23
C PHE A 182 -13.45 6.49 -2.70
N GLU A 183 -13.75 7.32 -1.71
CA GLU A 183 -12.81 8.21 -1.05
C GLU A 183 -12.45 7.69 0.33
N VAL A 184 -11.15 7.71 0.63
CA VAL A 184 -10.57 7.37 1.93
C VAL A 184 -10.03 8.65 2.57
N PRO A 185 -10.34 8.93 3.84
CA PRO A 185 -9.74 10.05 4.56
C PRO A 185 -8.21 9.97 4.58
N VAL A 186 -7.54 11.12 4.46
CA VAL A 186 -6.07 11.23 4.36
C VAL A 186 -5.32 10.66 5.58
N GLU A 187 -5.98 10.57 6.73
CA GLU A 187 -5.42 10.03 7.97
C GLU A 187 -5.08 8.53 7.88
N PHE A 188 -5.74 7.81 6.97
CA PHE A 188 -5.48 6.39 6.78
C PHE A 188 -4.16 6.15 6.05
N SER A 189 -3.27 5.40 6.70
CA SER A 189 -2.08 4.84 6.06
C SER A 189 -2.44 3.57 5.27
N TYR A 190 -1.78 3.37 4.13
CA TYR A 190 -1.94 2.18 3.30
C TYR A 190 -0.64 1.38 3.23
N ASN A 191 -0.74 0.09 3.48
CA ASN A 191 0.38 -0.84 3.32
C ASN A 191 0.31 -1.44 1.92
N PHE A 192 1.24 -1.00 1.07
CA PHE A 192 1.34 -1.48 -0.30
C PHE A 192 1.69 -2.98 -0.34
N PRO A 193 0.94 -3.80 -1.09
CA PRO A 193 1.26 -5.22 -1.22
C PRO A 193 2.55 -5.40 -2.03
N ASN A 194 3.29 -6.47 -1.75
CA ASN A 194 4.50 -6.80 -2.50
C ASN A 194 4.59 -8.32 -2.74
N MET A 195 5.67 -8.79 -3.37
CA MET A 195 5.83 -10.22 -3.70
C MET A 195 5.83 -11.14 -2.48
N PHE A 196 6.21 -10.63 -1.30
CA PHE A 196 6.16 -11.36 -0.03
C PHE A 196 4.83 -11.19 0.70
N TYR A 197 4.10 -10.11 0.42
CA TYR A 197 2.85 -9.73 1.06
C TYR A 197 1.77 -9.51 -0.01
N ASN A 198 1.24 -10.60 -0.56
CA ASN A 198 0.14 -10.59 -1.51
C ASN A 198 -1.13 -11.12 -0.84
N SER A 199 -2.14 -10.26 -0.69
CA SER A 199 -3.44 -10.62 -0.11
C SER A 199 -4.38 -11.34 -1.08
N LEU A 200 -3.91 -11.67 -2.29
CA LEU A 200 -4.64 -12.47 -3.26
C LEU A 200 -4.62 -13.95 -2.85
N GLU A 201 -5.77 -14.44 -2.42
CA GLU A 201 -6.00 -15.85 -2.14
C GLU A 201 -6.79 -16.49 -3.28
N LYS A 202 -6.32 -17.66 -3.73
CA LYS A 202 -6.95 -18.42 -4.81
C LYS A 202 -7.67 -19.64 -4.25
N ASN A 203 -8.97 -19.72 -4.52
CA ASN A 203 -9.76 -20.91 -4.27
C ASN A 203 -10.28 -21.47 -5.60
N SER A 204 -10.64 -22.76 -5.61
CA SER A 204 -11.17 -23.44 -6.80
C SER A 204 -12.44 -22.79 -7.39
N GLY A 205 -13.21 -22.03 -6.60
CA GLY A 205 -14.44 -21.36 -7.06
C GLY A 205 -14.34 -19.84 -7.25
N PHE A 206 -13.37 -19.17 -6.62
CA PHE A 206 -13.22 -17.72 -6.67
C PHE A 206 -11.83 -17.26 -6.23
N HIS A 207 -11.40 -16.10 -6.72
CA HIS A 207 -10.27 -15.37 -6.14
C HIS A 207 -10.78 -14.35 -5.13
N SER A 208 -10.09 -14.21 -4.01
CA SER A 208 -10.37 -13.16 -3.02
C SER A 208 -9.15 -12.31 -2.78
N LYS A 209 -9.37 -11.02 -2.53
CA LYS A 209 -8.30 -10.09 -2.20
C LYS A 209 -8.72 -9.17 -1.08
N VAL A 210 -7.80 -8.83 -0.21
CA VAL A 210 -8.05 -7.92 0.91
C VAL A 210 -7.02 -6.80 0.96
N ASN A 211 -7.48 -5.57 1.08
CA ASN A 211 -6.62 -4.39 1.16
C ASN A 211 -6.97 -3.64 2.43
N THR A 212 -5.97 -3.29 3.23
CA THR A 212 -6.18 -2.70 4.54
C THR A 212 -5.55 -1.32 4.62
N PHE A 213 -6.36 -0.38 5.06
CA PHE A 213 -6.00 0.98 5.42
C PHE A 213 -6.09 1.09 6.95
N ARG A 214 -5.16 1.78 7.61
CA ARG A 214 -5.15 1.87 9.07
C ARG A 214 -4.76 3.25 9.60
N ILE A 215 -5.33 3.59 10.75
CA ILE A 215 -4.89 4.67 11.64
C ILE A 215 -4.41 3.99 12.92
N ASP A 216 -3.14 4.22 13.26
CA ASP A 216 -2.57 3.75 14.52
C ASP A 216 -3.04 4.69 15.64
N VAL A 217 -3.68 4.12 16.66
CA VAL A 217 -4.36 4.88 17.72
C VAL A 217 -3.46 5.10 18.94
N GLU A 218 -2.53 4.17 19.19
CA GLU A 218 -1.46 4.36 20.18
C GLU A 218 -0.30 5.16 19.57
N ASP A 219 0.07 6.26 20.22
CA ASP A 219 1.36 6.92 19.99
C ASP A 219 2.48 5.98 20.46
N LYS A 220 3.02 5.17 19.55
CA LYS A 220 4.31 4.50 19.76
C LYS A 220 5.36 5.09 18.85
N PRO A 221 6.62 5.18 19.33
CA PRO A 221 7.69 5.84 18.62
C PRO A 221 7.85 5.23 17.22
N LYS A 222 8.00 6.12 16.23
CA LYS A 222 8.43 5.76 14.88
C LYS A 222 9.80 5.09 14.97
N PHE A 223 9.86 3.76 15.00
CA PHE A 223 11.13 3.06 14.86
C PHE A 223 10.98 1.85 13.94
N GLU A 224 11.75 1.93 12.86
CA GLU A 224 12.00 1.03 11.73
C GLU A 224 12.20 -0.48 12.02
N ASP A 225 12.09 -0.98 13.25
CA ASP A 225 12.68 -2.29 13.62
C ASP A 225 11.72 -3.50 13.65
N GLU A 226 10.41 -3.35 13.40
CA GLU A 226 9.47 -4.50 13.32
C GLU A 226 9.24 -5.03 11.88
N TYR A 227 10.08 -4.65 10.90
CA TYR A 227 9.86 -5.05 9.50
C TYR A 227 10.07 -6.56 9.23
N GLN A 228 10.73 -7.29 10.15
CA GLN A 228 11.11 -8.70 9.96
C GLN A 228 10.10 -9.73 10.52
N ASN A 229 9.10 -9.32 11.32
CA ASN A 229 8.10 -10.25 11.91
C ASN A 229 6.72 -10.22 11.25
N THR A 230 6.52 -9.41 10.21
CA THR A 230 5.22 -9.08 9.61
C THR A 230 4.58 -10.20 8.75
N LYS A 231 5.29 -11.32 8.50
CA LYS A 231 4.73 -12.46 7.74
C LYS A 231 3.59 -13.17 8.48
N PHE A 232 3.70 -13.30 9.81
CA PHE A 232 2.67 -13.98 10.63
C PHE A 232 1.52 -13.04 11.03
N GLU A 233 1.77 -11.73 10.91
CA GLU A 233 0.85 -10.68 11.31
C GLU A 233 -0.26 -10.47 10.27
N TYR A 234 0.03 -10.48 8.97
CA TYR A 234 -0.96 -10.07 7.96
C TYR A 234 -2.16 -11.03 7.82
N GLU A 235 -1.97 -12.35 7.83
CA GLU A 235 -3.07 -13.31 7.60
C GLU A 235 -4.07 -13.37 8.76
N ASN A 236 -3.61 -13.21 10.01
CA ASN A 236 -4.48 -13.19 11.19
C ASN A 236 -4.95 -11.77 11.58
N GLN A 237 -4.19 -10.71 11.26
CA GLN A 237 -4.48 -9.33 11.69
C GLN A 237 -5.28 -8.47 10.71
N ILE A 238 -5.65 -8.96 9.52
CA ILE A 238 -6.61 -8.23 8.67
C ILE A 238 -7.90 -7.94 9.44
N PHE A 239 -8.34 -8.88 10.29
CA PHE A 239 -9.57 -8.75 11.07
C PHE A 239 -9.31 -8.75 12.58
N TRP A 240 -8.27 -9.45 13.06
CA TRP A 240 -7.95 -9.59 14.49
C TRP A 240 -6.58 -9.00 14.80
N ASP A 241 -6.52 -7.68 15.06
CA ASP A 241 -5.27 -7.01 15.42
C ASP A 241 -5.14 -6.88 16.93
N HIS A 242 -3.98 -7.19 17.48
CA HIS A 242 -3.71 -7.01 18.91
C HIS A 242 -3.38 -5.56 19.27
N LYS A 243 -3.12 -4.71 18.27
CA LYS A 243 -2.93 -3.26 18.42
C LYS A 243 -4.27 -2.55 18.24
N GLU A 244 -4.54 -1.56 19.10
CA GLU A 244 -5.70 -0.68 18.94
C GLU A 244 -5.50 0.18 17.69
N THR A 245 -6.31 -0.08 16.67
CA THR A 245 -6.23 0.59 15.37
C THR A 245 -7.63 0.82 14.81
N ILE A 246 -7.84 1.94 14.12
CA ILE A 246 -9.00 2.12 13.25
C ILE A 246 -8.61 1.56 11.88
N ARG A 247 -9.33 0.55 11.39
CA ARG A 247 -9.00 -0.18 10.16
C ARG A 247 -10.13 -0.07 9.16
N LEU A 248 -9.80 0.32 7.94
CA LEU A 248 -10.67 0.23 6.78
C LEU A 248 -10.18 -0.93 5.91
N VAL A 249 -10.98 -2.00 5.84
CA VAL A 249 -10.67 -3.21 5.08
C VAL A 249 -11.56 -3.28 3.85
N ILE A 250 -10.94 -3.44 2.69
CA ILE A 250 -11.62 -3.57 1.39
C ILE A 250 -11.35 -4.95 0.85
N ALA A 251 -12.42 -5.72 0.76
CA ALA A 251 -12.36 -7.13 0.53
C ALA A 251 -13.17 -7.45 -0.73
N THR A 252 -12.53 -8.04 -1.72
CA THR A 252 -13.16 -8.34 -3.01
C THR A 252 -13.13 -9.83 -3.31
N THR A 253 -14.14 -10.29 -4.04
CA THR A 253 -14.16 -11.63 -4.62
C THR A 253 -14.46 -11.56 -6.12
N ASN A 254 -13.82 -12.43 -6.89
CA ASN A 254 -14.11 -12.65 -8.31
C ASN A 254 -14.40 -14.14 -8.52
N HIS A 255 -15.64 -14.45 -8.92
CA HIS A 255 -16.18 -15.79 -8.99
C HIS A 255 -16.13 -16.34 -10.42
N PHE A 256 -15.59 -17.55 -10.59
CA PHE A 256 -15.50 -18.21 -11.89
C PHE A 256 -16.79 -18.94 -12.27
N SER A 257 -17.58 -19.31 -11.27
CA SER A 257 -18.86 -20.02 -11.41
C SER A 257 -19.93 -19.31 -10.60
N LYS A 258 -21.19 -19.35 -11.07
CA LYS A 258 -22.33 -18.87 -10.30
C LYS A 258 -22.47 -19.68 -9.02
N LEU A 259 -22.12 -19.09 -7.88
CA LEU A 259 -22.44 -19.62 -6.56
C LEU A 259 -23.87 -19.21 -6.16
N PRO A 260 -24.56 -19.96 -5.29
CA PRO A 260 -25.88 -19.61 -4.75
C PRO A 260 -25.79 -18.47 -3.71
N LEU A 261 -25.08 -17.41 -4.08
CA LEU A 261 -24.88 -16.21 -3.30
C LEU A 261 -25.80 -15.10 -3.80
N ASN A 262 -26.23 -14.26 -2.87
CA ASN A 262 -27.02 -13.08 -3.09
C ASN A 262 -26.60 -12.00 -2.08
N LYS A 263 -27.18 -10.81 -2.19
CA LYS A 263 -26.91 -9.70 -1.27
C LYS A 263 -27.07 -10.08 0.21
N ASN A 264 -28.03 -10.96 0.52
CA ASN A 264 -28.40 -11.33 1.88
C ASN A 264 -27.49 -12.42 2.50
N ASN A 265 -26.63 -13.08 1.71
CA ASN A 265 -25.78 -14.16 2.22
C ASN A 265 -24.30 -14.02 1.82
N TYR A 266 -23.94 -13.01 1.02
CA TYR A 266 -22.57 -12.76 0.60
C TYR A 266 -21.61 -12.56 1.79
N TYR A 267 -22.08 -11.94 2.88
CA TYR A 267 -21.29 -11.78 4.12
C TYR A 267 -20.76 -13.11 4.67
N LYS A 268 -21.41 -14.25 4.38
CA LYS A 268 -21.02 -15.57 4.90
C LYS A 268 -19.65 -16.01 4.38
N ILE A 269 -19.27 -15.63 3.16
CA ILE A 269 -17.89 -15.86 2.67
C ILE A 269 -16.89 -15.19 3.60
N TRP A 270 -17.15 -13.93 3.93
CA TRP A 270 -16.26 -13.14 4.76
C TRP A 270 -16.28 -13.60 6.21
N ASP A 271 -17.41 -14.09 6.74
CA ASP A 271 -17.43 -14.74 8.06
C ASP A 271 -16.48 -15.94 8.10
N VAL A 272 -16.46 -16.78 7.05
CA VAL A 272 -15.53 -17.92 6.96
C VAL A 272 -14.08 -17.44 6.83
N LYS A 273 -13.81 -16.46 5.95
CA LYS A 273 -12.46 -15.89 5.75
C LYS A 273 -11.92 -15.21 7.01
N ARG A 274 -12.79 -14.59 7.81
CA ARG A 274 -12.46 -14.01 9.12
C ARG A 274 -12.19 -15.06 10.21
N GLY A 275 -12.43 -16.33 9.91
CA GLY A 275 -12.35 -17.40 10.90
C GLY A 275 -13.46 -17.34 11.94
N LEU A 276 -14.62 -16.71 11.67
CA LEU A 276 -15.73 -16.57 12.61
C LEU A 276 -16.50 -17.88 12.83
N SER A 277 -15.81 -18.88 13.43
CA SER A 277 -16.40 -20.15 13.83
C SER A 277 -17.40 -19.96 14.99
N LYS A 278 -18.27 -20.96 15.22
CA LYS A 278 -19.19 -20.94 16.37
C LYS A 278 -18.46 -20.77 17.72
N SER A 279 -17.24 -21.33 17.85
CA SER A 279 -16.44 -21.18 19.06
C SER A 279 -15.93 -19.75 19.21
N ILE A 280 -15.38 -19.18 18.14
CA ILE A 280 -14.84 -17.82 18.16
C ILE A 280 -15.95 -16.81 18.45
N LYS A 281 -17.10 -16.93 17.78
CA LYS A 281 -18.26 -16.06 18.03
C LYS A 281 -18.71 -16.07 19.49
N ARG A 282 -18.70 -17.24 20.15
CA ARG A 282 -19.04 -17.34 21.58
C ARG A 282 -17.97 -16.69 22.47
N ASN A 283 -16.70 -16.97 22.19
CA ASN A 283 -15.58 -16.48 23.00
C ASN A 283 -15.40 -14.97 22.92
N THR A 284 -15.72 -14.36 21.78
CA THR A 284 -15.62 -12.91 21.57
C THR A 284 -16.94 -12.17 21.79
N PHE A 285 -17.99 -12.88 22.25
CA PHE A 285 -19.36 -12.34 22.36
C PHE A 285 -19.84 -11.64 21.08
N PHE A 286 -19.50 -12.23 19.93
CA PHE A 286 -19.84 -11.67 18.63
C PHE A 286 -21.35 -11.63 18.42
N TYR A 287 -21.87 -10.45 18.11
CA TYR A 287 -23.24 -10.28 17.62
C TYR A 287 -23.27 -9.31 16.44
N ARG A 288 -24.31 -9.43 15.60
CA ARG A 288 -24.52 -8.60 14.42
C ARG A 288 -25.94 -8.08 14.41
N GLU A 289 -26.07 -6.79 14.16
CA GLU A 289 -27.33 -6.08 13.99
C GLU A 289 -27.47 -5.65 12.53
N ASP A 290 -28.65 -5.91 11.96
CA ASP A 290 -29.02 -5.33 10.68
C ASP A 290 -29.43 -3.88 10.93
N THR A 291 -28.77 -2.94 10.27
CA THR A 291 -29.24 -1.54 10.31
C THR A 291 -30.48 -1.39 9.43
N GLN A 292 -31.34 -0.40 9.73
CA GLN A 292 -32.59 -0.18 8.99
C GLN A 292 -32.37 0.01 7.47
N ASP A 293 -31.16 0.39 7.05
CA ASP A 293 -30.69 0.30 5.67
C ASP A 293 -30.11 -1.09 5.39
N ASN A 294 -30.88 -1.95 4.72
CA ASN A 294 -30.56 -3.35 4.32
C ASN A 294 -29.23 -3.59 3.54
N SER A 295 -28.33 -2.61 3.45
CA SER A 295 -26.98 -2.70 2.87
C SER A 295 -25.85 -2.53 3.89
N VAL A 296 -26.14 -2.11 5.12
CA VAL A 296 -25.15 -1.91 6.18
C VAL A 296 -25.48 -2.81 7.37
N MET A 297 -24.47 -3.53 7.84
CA MET A 297 -24.53 -4.35 9.05
C MET A 297 -23.56 -3.79 10.09
N MET A 298 -23.92 -3.90 11.36
CA MET A 298 -23.02 -3.58 12.46
C MET A 298 -22.70 -4.85 13.23
N SER A 299 -21.42 -5.18 13.35
CA SER A 299 -20.96 -6.31 14.14
C SER A 299 -20.21 -5.79 15.37
N HIS A 300 -20.46 -6.40 16.51
CA HIS A 300 -19.82 -6.06 17.78
C HIS A 300 -19.14 -7.30 18.34
N TYR A 301 -17.95 -7.11 18.93
CA TYR A 301 -17.21 -8.19 19.54
C TYR A 301 -16.15 -7.64 20.51
N TYR A 302 -15.66 -8.50 21.39
CA TYR A 302 -14.54 -8.19 22.27
C TYR A 302 -13.25 -8.84 21.75
N GLN A 303 -12.14 -8.11 21.89
CA GLN A 303 -10.82 -8.62 21.59
C GLN A 303 -9.89 -8.40 22.79
N THR A 304 -9.02 -9.37 23.03
CA THR A 304 -7.98 -9.28 24.05
C THR A 304 -6.73 -8.62 23.47
N ASN A 305 -6.29 -7.51 24.05
CA ASN A 305 -5.05 -6.85 23.65
C ASN A 305 -3.82 -7.63 24.16
N LYS A 306 -2.61 -7.18 23.79
CA LYS A 306 -1.35 -7.81 24.23
C LYS A 306 -1.19 -7.86 25.76
N ASN A 307 -1.87 -6.98 26.49
CA ASN A 307 -1.81 -6.90 27.96
C ASN A 307 -2.85 -7.78 28.67
N GLY A 308 -3.67 -8.53 27.92
CA GLY A 308 -4.72 -9.38 28.49
C GLY A 308 -6.04 -8.67 28.78
N ASN A 309 -6.16 -7.37 28.45
CA ASN A 309 -7.39 -6.61 28.67
C ASN A 309 -8.38 -6.83 27.52
N PHE A 310 -9.66 -6.96 27.87
CA PHE A 310 -10.76 -7.02 26.90
C PHE A 310 -11.16 -5.62 26.46
N HIS A 311 -11.19 -5.40 25.16
CA HIS A 311 -11.67 -4.16 24.55
C HIS A 311 -12.82 -4.46 23.61
N GLY A 312 -13.84 -3.62 23.67
CA GLY A 312 -14.98 -3.67 22.76
C GLY A 312 -14.60 -3.07 21.41
N TYR A 313 -14.97 -3.78 20.36
CA TYR A 313 -14.80 -3.38 18.97
C TYR A 313 -16.15 -3.40 18.27
N THR A 314 -16.33 -2.39 17.43
CA THR A 314 -17.44 -2.30 16.50
C THR A 314 -16.90 -2.32 15.07
N SER A 315 -17.57 -3.09 14.22
CA SER A 315 -17.31 -3.16 12.79
C SER A 315 -18.56 -2.77 12.01
N LYS A 316 -18.44 -1.72 11.20
CA LYS A 316 -19.45 -1.37 10.20
C LYS A 316 -19.13 -2.06 8.90
N GLU A 317 -20.11 -2.77 8.35
CA GLU A 317 -19.92 -3.68 7.23
C GLU A 317 -20.88 -3.28 6.09
N PHE A 318 -20.33 -3.05 4.90
CA PHE A 318 -21.10 -2.83 3.68
C PHE A 318 -20.83 -3.97 2.70
N TYR A 319 -21.89 -4.52 2.12
CA TYR A 319 -21.81 -5.65 1.19
C TYR A 319 -22.51 -5.36 -0.13
N HIS A 320 -21.80 -5.59 -1.23
CA HIS A 320 -22.33 -5.58 -2.58
C HIS A 320 -21.90 -6.84 -3.33
N TYR A 321 -22.83 -7.46 -4.06
CA TYR A 321 -22.56 -8.67 -4.82
C TYR A 321 -23.37 -8.70 -6.10
N ASN A 322 -22.69 -8.93 -7.23
CA ASN A 322 -23.29 -8.95 -8.57
C ASN A 322 -23.06 -10.28 -9.32
N HIS A 323 -23.15 -11.41 -8.59
CA HIS A 323 -22.95 -12.79 -9.08
C HIS A 323 -21.54 -13.16 -9.54
N LYS A 324 -20.81 -12.23 -10.16
CA LYS A 324 -19.44 -12.45 -10.62
C LYS A 324 -18.43 -11.78 -9.69
N ASN A 325 -18.77 -10.60 -9.18
CA ASN A 325 -17.90 -9.85 -8.29
C ASN A 325 -18.60 -9.53 -6.97
N GLY A 326 -17.84 -9.60 -5.90
CA GLY A 326 -18.26 -9.22 -4.59
C GLY A 326 -17.35 -8.13 -4.05
N LEU A 327 -17.94 -7.19 -3.32
CA LEU A 327 -17.26 -6.12 -2.59
C LEU A 327 -17.79 -6.12 -1.15
N ALA A 328 -16.88 -6.20 -0.19
CA ALA A 328 -17.16 -5.98 1.20
C ALA A 328 -16.23 -4.88 1.73
N ILE A 329 -16.80 -3.92 2.43
CA ILE A 329 -16.06 -2.85 3.09
C ILE A 329 -16.32 -2.95 4.58
N PHE A 330 -15.26 -3.00 5.37
CA PHE A 330 -15.33 -3.05 6.82
C PHE A 330 -14.63 -1.82 7.38
N LEU A 331 -15.31 -1.05 8.22
CA LEU A 331 -14.65 -0.10 9.11
C LEU A 331 -14.67 -0.69 10.51
N ILE A 332 -13.51 -1.09 11.00
CA ILE A 332 -13.30 -1.73 12.30
C ILE A 332 -12.64 -0.72 13.22
N TYR A 333 -13.19 -0.50 14.41
CA TYR A 333 -12.66 0.45 15.37
C TYR A 333 -12.94 0.01 16.81
N PRO A 334 -12.10 0.41 17.78
CA PRO A 334 -12.42 0.22 19.19
C PRO A 334 -13.53 1.21 19.62
N ASP A 335 -14.39 0.81 20.55
CA ASP A 335 -15.66 1.51 20.83
C ASP A 335 -15.49 2.96 21.32
N ASN A 336 -14.34 3.28 21.93
CA ASN A 336 -13.96 4.65 22.34
C ASN A 336 -13.74 5.60 21.16
N TYR A 337 -13.57 5.10 19.93
CA TYR A 337 -13.42 5.91 18.70
C TYR A 337 -14.69 5.97 17.86
N SER A 338 -15.85 5.62 18.43
CA SER A 338 -17.14 5.56 17.72
C SER A 338 -17.52 6.85 16.98
N GLU A 339 -17.36 8.02 17.60
CA GLU A 339 -17.70 9.31 16.98
C GLU A 339 -16.81 9.63 15.76
N GLN A 340 -15.51 9.40 15.89
CA GLN A 340 -14.55 9.59 14.81
C GLN A 340 -14.82 8.58 13.67
N ALA A 341 -15.06 7.32 14.01
CA ALA A 341 -15.39 6.27 13.05
C ALA A 341 -16.71 6.53 12.32
N GLU A 342 -17.73 7.10 12.99
CA GLU A 342 -18.97 7.52 12.36
C GLU A 342 -18.71 8.54 11.24
N THR A 343 -17.85 9.52 11.52
CA THR A 343 -17.47 10.56 10.57
C THR A 343 -16.77 9.95 9.35
N TYR A 344 -15.82 9.03 9.57
CA TYR A 344 -15.13 8.32 8.48
C TYR A 344 -16.09 7.44 7.68
N TRP A 345 -16.95 6.68 8.35
CA TRP A 345 -17.92 5.80 7.70
C TRP A 345 -18.85 6.57 6.77
N LYS A 346 -19.41 7.70 7.23
CA LYS A 346 -20.28 8.55 6.42
C LYS A 346 -19.57 9.05 5.16
N LYS A 347 -18.34 9.55 5.29
CA LYS A 347 -17.53 10.00 4.14
C LYS A 347 -17.32 8.86 3.13
N ILE A 348 -16.92 7.69 3.62
CA ILE A 348 -16.65 6.52 2.77
C ILE A 348 -17.93 6.10 2.04
N ILE A 349 -19.01 5.80 2.77
CA ILE A 349 -20.25 5.26 2.19
C ILE A 349 -20.89 6.22 1.18
N LEU A 350 -20.93 7.52 1.47
CA LEU A 350 -21.48 8.52 0.55
C LEU A 350 -20.67 8.65 -0.75
N SER A 351 -19.38 8.31 -0.71
CA SER A 351 -18.49 8.41 -1.88
C SER A 351 -18.46 7.15 -2.75
N ILE A 352 -19.05 6.04 -2.30
CA ILE A 352 -19.00 4.76 -3.01
C ILE A 352 -19.73 4.87 -4.36
N LYS A 353 -19.00 4.52 -5.42
CA LYS A 353 -19.51 4.35 -6.78
C LYS A 353 -19.16 2.95 -7.24
N ILE A 354 -20.18 2.13 -7.46
CA ILE A 354 -20.04 0.78 -8.00
C ILE A 354 -20.69 0.79 -9.39
N LYS A 355 -19.97 0.33 -10.40
CA LYS A 355 -20.53 0.16 -11.74
C LYS A 355 -21.02 -1.26 -11.92
N ASP A 356 -22.31 -1.40 -12.23
CA ASP A 356 -22.90 -2.69 -12.59
C ASP A 356 -22.30 -3.23 -13.89
N PHE A 357 -22.45 -4.54 -14.11
CA PHE A 357 -21.84 -5.24 -15.23
C PHE A 357 -22.56 -5.09 -16.55
#